data_AF-A0A963C2R2-F1
#
_entry.id   AF-A0A963C2R2-F1
#
_cell.length_a   1.000
_cell.length_b   1.000
_cell.length_c   1.000
_cell.angle_alpha   90.00
_cell.angle_beta   90.00
_cell.angle_gamma   90.00
#
_symmetry.space_group_name_H-M   'P 1'
#
loop_
_entity.id
_entity.type
_entity.pdbx_description
1 polymer ?
#
loop_
_entity_poly.entity_id
_entity_poly.type
_entity_poly.pdbx_seq_one_letter_code
_entity_poly.pdbx_strand_id
1 'polypeptide(L)'
;VVALTMRSAVDDPARFRSSKDIGPWVGLTPRRSQSGERDVIGQITRAGDASLRTALYQAANAVLCRSAPSWLKAWALRVAERRGKKRATVALARRIGVVLHRMWRDGTEFRFSREEAMAATPRAA
;
A
#
# COMPACT_ATOMS: atom_id res chain seq x y z
N VAL A 1 -11.50 -10.57 -6.00
CA VAL A 1 -11.19 -9.49 -6.97
C VAL A 1 -9.78 -8.92 -6.76
N VAL A 2 -9.47 -8.26 -5.63
CA VAL A 2 -8.17 -7.56 -5.43
C VAL A 2 -6.93 -8.44 -5.67
N ALA A 3 -6.89 -9.65 -5.13
CA ALA A 3 -5.73 -10.55 -5.30
C ALA A 3 -5.53 -10.99 -6.77
N LEU A 4 -6.62 -11.29 -7.47
CA LEU A 4 -6.58 -11.63 -8.90
C LEU A 4 -6.09 -10.43 -9.72
N THR A 5 -6.65 -9.24 -9.49
CA THR A 5 -6.23 -7.99 -10.16
C THR A 5 -4.75 -7.67 -9.91
N MET A 6 -4.25 -7.91 -8.69
CA MET A 6 -2.83 -7.72 -8.36
C MET A 6 -1.93 -8.66 -9.18
N ARG A 7 -2.28 -9.95 -9.25
CA ARG A 7 -1.52 -10.94 -10.03
C ARG A 7 -1.55 -10.64 -11.51
N SER A 8 -2.73 -10.35 -12.07
CA SER A 8 -2.89 -10.04 -13.49
C SER A 8 -2.23 -8.73 -13.93
N ALA A 9 -2.07 -7.76 -13.04
CA ALA A 9 -1.43 -6.49 -13.38
C ALA A 9 0.10 -6.57 -13.26
N VAL A 10 0.62 -7.31 -12.28
CA VAL A 10 2.06 -7.39 -12.00
C VAL A 10 2.76 -8.48 -12.81
N ASP A 11 2.07 -9.58 -13.10
CA ASP A 11 2.53 -10.83 -13.72
C ASP A 11 3.65 -11.56 -12.96
N ASP A 12 4.79 -10.88 -12.76
CA ASP A 12 5.98 -11.42 -12.08
C ASP A 12 6.29 -10.66 -10.77
N PRO A 13 6.30 -11.34 -9.60
CA PRO A 13 6.65 -10.72 -8.33
C PRO A 13 8.15 -10.36 -8.20
N ALA A 14 9.02 -10.91 -9.05
CA ALA A 14 10.44 -10.55 -9.08
C ALA A 14 10.72 -9.23 -9.83
N ARG A 15 9.72 -8.70 -10.55
CA ARG A 15 9.82 -7.46 -11.33
C ARG A 15 10.23 -6.25 -10.50
N PHE A 16 9.86 -6.21 -9.22
CA PHE A 16 10.19 -5.11 -8.33
C PHE A 16 11.41 -5.44 -7.46
N ARG A 17 12.44 -4.59 -7.52
CA ARG A 17 13.61 -4.67 -6.63
C ARG A 17 13.19 -4.60 -5.16
N SER A 18 12.23 -3.72 -4.86
CA SER A 18 11.63 -3.57 -3.53
C SER A 18 10.11 -3.60 -3.61
N SER A 19 9.45 -4.26 -2.65
CA SER A 19 7.97 -4.22 -2.55
C SER A 19 7.42 -2.80 -2.39
N LYS A 20 8.25 -1.83 -1.98
CA LYS A 20 7.87 -0.41 -1.88
C LYS A 20 7.63 0.25 -3.25
N ASP A 21 8.16 -0.33 -4.32
CA ASP A 21 8.13 0.24 -5.68
C ASP A 21 6.75 0.10 -6.35
N ILE A 22 5.89 -0.76 -5.80
CA ILE A 22 4.48 -0.88 -6.23
C ILE A 22 3.70 0.40 -6.02
N GLY A 23 3.96 1.13 -4.93
CA GLY A 23 3.24 2.37 -4.64
C GLY A 23 3.36 3.39 -5.77
N PRO A 24 4.59 3.72 -6.20
CA PRO A 24 4.85 4.53 -7.39
C PRO A 24 4.32 3.91 -8.68
N TRP A 25 4.49 2.60 -8.89
CA TRP A 25 4.10 1.92 -10.12
C TRP A 25 2.57 1.93 -10.37
N VAL A 26 1.75 1.75 -9.33
CA VAL A 26 0.28 1.86 -9.39
C VAL A 26 -0.21 3.33 -9.36
N GLY A 27 0.72 4.28 -9.21
CA GLY A 27 0.40 5.70 -9.20
C GLY A 27 -0.30 6.17 -7.93
N LEU A 28 -0.07 5.51 -6.80
CA LEU A 28 -0.60 5.84 -5.46
C LEU A 28 0.33 6.78 -4.67
N THR A 29 1.33 7.37 -5.32
CA THR A 29 2.30 8.28 -4.70
C THR A 29 1.96 9.71 -5.09
N PRO A 30 2.06 10.69 -4.17
CA PRO A 30 1.85 12.10 -4.52
C PRO A 30 2.84 12.55 -5.59
N ARG A 31 2.36 13.32 -6.56
CA ARG A 31 3.19 14.02 -7.53
C ARG A 31 3.89 15.18 -6.81
N ARG A 32 5.21 15.21 -6.90
CA ARG A 32 6.03 16.31 -6.38
C ARG A 32 6.50 17.15 -7.56
N SER A 33 6.28 18.47 -7.50
CA SER A 33 6.79 19.43 -8.47
C SER A 33 7.72 20.37 -7.72
N GLN A 34 9.02 20.27 -8.00
CA GLN A 34 10.05 21.08 -7.36
C GLN A 34 10.70 21.97 -8.43
N SER A 35 10.69 23.28 -8.20
CA SER A 35 11.38 24.27 -9.03
C SER A 35 12.14 25.20 -8.11
N GLY A 36 13.47 25.08 -8.03
CA GLY A 36 14.34 25.94 -7.22
C GLY A 36 13.81 26.24 -5.81
N GLU A 37 13.10 27.35 -5.67
CA GLU A 37 12.53 27.87 -4.43
C GLU A 37 11.16 27.28 -4.02
N ARG A 38 10.49 26.50 -4.88
CA ARG A 38 9.14 25.96 -4.63
C ARG A 38 9.12 24.45 -4.64
N ASP A 39 8.57 23.86 -3.58
CA ASP A 39 8.25 22.43 -3.49
C ASP A 39 6.74 22.25 -3.27
N VAL A 40 6.06 21.76 -4.31
CA VAL A 40 4.60 21.57 -4.29
C VAL A 40 4.29 20.08 -4.31
N ILE A 41 3.61 19.62 -3.25
CA ILE A 41 3.04 18.27 -3.16
C ILE A 41 1.60 18.31 -3.68
N GLY A 42 1.37 17.73 -4.85
CA GLY A 42 0.09 17.72 -5.54
C GLY A 42 -0.73 16.43 -5.33
N GLN A 43 -1.61 16.15 -6.28
CA GLN A 43 -2.40 14.92 -6.31
C GLN A 43 -1.52 13.68 -6.55
N ILE A 44 -2.09 12.49 -6.37
CA ILE A 44 -1.41 11.26 -6.77
C ILE A 44 -1.07 11.27 -8.27
N THR A 45 0.02 10.60 -8.65
CA THR A 45 0.48 10.57 -10.04
C THR A 45 -0.51 9.89 -11.00
N ARG A 46 -1.34 8.96 -10.50
CA ARG A 46 -2.29 8.16 -11.31
C ARG A 46 -1.62 7.34 -12.43
N ALA A 47 -0.31 7.15 -12.35
CA ALA A 47 0.45 6.29 -13.25
C ALA A 47 0.04 4.81 -13.13
N GLY A 48 0.29 4.01 -14.18
CA GLY A 48 0.02 2.58 -14.18
C GLY A 48 -1.47 2.22 -14.25
N ASP A 49 -1.78 1.00 -13.85
CA ASP A 49 -3.09 0.39 -14.05
C ASP A 49 -4.20 0.99 -13.16
N ALA A 50 -5.28 1.46 -13.80
CA ALA A 50 -6.40 2.11 -13.11
C ALA A 50 -7.28 1.11 -12.35
N SER A 51 -7.39 -0.13 -12.84
CA SER A 51 -8.20 -1.19 -12.22
C SER A 51 -7.59 -1.64 -10.91
N LEU A 52 -6.27 -1.86 -10.86
CA LEU A 52 -5.50 -2.21 -9.67
C LEU A 52 -5.55 -1.07 -8.64
N ARG A 53 -5.37 0.18 -9.09
CA ARG A 53 -5.51 1.33 -8.20
C ARG A 53 -6.90 1.39 -7.56
N THR A 54 -7.94 1.15 -8.34
CA THR A 54 -9.33 1.14 -7.87
C THR A 54 -9.58 -0.01 -6.90
N ALA A 55 -9.09 -1.22 -7.22
CA ALA A 55 -9.20 -2.39 -6.35
C ALA A 55 -8.50 -2.17 -5.00
N LEU A 56 -7.28 -1.60 -4.99
CA LEU A 56 -6.55 -1.28 -3.76
C LEU A 56 -7.25 -0.19 -2.94
N TYR A 57 -7.85 0.81 -3.60
CA TYR A 57 -8.62 1.84 -2.92
C TYR A 57 -9.89 1.27 -2.26
N GLN A 58 -10.63 0.41 -2.96
CA GLN A 58 -11.80 -0.27 -2.41
C GLN A 58 -11.40 -1.17 -1.23
N ALA A 59 -10.28 -1.90 -1.34
CA ALA A 59 -9.74 -2.71 -0.25
C ALA A 59 -9.40 -1.85 0.98
N ALA A 60 -8.74 -0.71 0.78
CA ALA A 60 -8.42 0.22 1.87
C ALA A 60 -9.70 0.75 2.55
N ASN A 61 -10.73 1.07 1.77
CA ASN A 61 -12.00 1.52 2.32
C ASN A 61 -12.71 0.40 3.11
N ALA A 62 -12.68 -0.84 2.62
CA ALA A 62 -13.21 -1.99 3.34
C ALA A 62 -12.47 -2.25 4.67
N VAL A 63 -11.14 -2.09 4.68
CA VAL A 63 -10.32 -2.23 5.90
C VAL A 63 -10.70 -1.17 6.94
N LEU A 64 -10.90 0.07 6.52
CA LEU A 64 -11.29 1.16 7.43
C LEU A 64 -12.71 0.96 7.99
N CYS A 65 -13.67 0.55 7.17
CA CYS A 65 -15.08 0.52 7.55
C CYS A 65 -15.55 -0.81 8.14
N ARG A 66 -15.06 -1.96 7.68
CA ARG A 66 -15.66 -3.27 7.96
C ARG A 66 -14.70 -4.31 8.53
N SER A 67 -13.40 -4.12 8.42
CA SER A 67 -12.42 -5.13 8.86
C SER A 67 -12.18 -5.09 10.38
N ALA A 68 -11.77 -6.24 10.91
CA ALA A 68 -11.32 -6.41 12.28
C ALA A 68 -10.18 -5.45 12.64
N PRO A 69 -9.99 -5.13 13.94
CA PRO A 69 -8.84 -4.35 14.40
C PRO A 69 -7.54 -5.02 13.94
N SER A 70 -6.68 -4.25 13.29
CA SER A 70 -5.34 -4.69 12.87
C SER A 70 -4.36 -3.55 13.07
N TRP A 71 -3.07 -3.87 13.18
CA TRP A 71 -2.02 -2.84 13.24
C TRP A 71 -2.08 -1.89 12.03
N LEU A 72 -2.51 -2.41 10.88
CA LEU A 72 -2.64 -1.66 9.63
C LEU A 72 -3.82 -0.66 9.71
N LYS A 73 -4.96 -1.10 10.24
CA LYS A 73 -6.13 -0.23 10.49
C LYS A 73 -5.78 0.86 11.52
N ALA A 74 -5.15 0.50 12.63
CA ALA A 74 -4.72 1.46 13.66
C ALA A 74 -3.71 2.48 13.12
N TRP A 75 -2.76 2.04 12.29
CA TRP A 75 -1.86 2.97 11.59
C TRP A 75 -2.62 3.92 10.66
N ALA A 76 -3.59 3.42 9.88
CA ALA A 76 -4.36 4.24 8.97
C ALA A 76 -5.23 5.28 9.69
N LEU A 77 -5.82 4.93 10.85
CA LEU A 77 -6.57 5.86 11.68
C LEU A 77 -5.68 7.00 12.19
N ARG A 78 -4.47 6.71 12.68
CA ARG A 78 -3.48 7.74 13.07
C ARG A 78 -3.03 8.64 11.91
N VAL A 79 -3.09 8.15 10.67
CA VAL A 79 -2.85 8.98 9.49
C VAL A 79 -4.08 9.84 9.18
N ALA A 80 -5.29 9.30 9.36
CA ALA A 80 -6.54 9.99 9.14
C ALA A 80 -6.70 11.19 10.09
N GLU A 81 -6.30 11.05 11.35
CA GLU A 81 -6.29 12.14 12.33
C GLU A 81 -5.38 13.29 11.91
N ARG A 82 -4.17 13.00 11.40
CA ARG A 82 -3.17 14.04 11.07
C ARG A 82 -3.32 14.67 9.70
N ARG A 83 -3.89 13.94 8.72
CA ARG A 83 -3.89 14.33 7.30
C ARG A 83 -5.27 14.23 6.64
N GLY A 84 -6.29 13.79 7.37
CA GLY A 84 -7.65 13.60 6.87
C GLY A 84 -7.91 12.22 6.26
N LYS A 85 -9.18 11.80 6.30
CA LYS A 85 -9.65 10.46 5.90
C LYS A 85 -9.26 10.10 4.47
N LYS A 86 -9.49 10.99 3.49
CA LYS A 86 -9.19 10.73 2.06
C LYS A 86 -7.71 10.42 1.82
N ARG A 87 -6.81 11.20 2.44
CA ARG A 87 -5.35 10.99 2.33
C ARG A 87 -4.93 9.71 3.03
N ALA A 88 -5.54 9.38 4.16
CA ALA A 88 -5.30 8.13 4.87
C ALA A 88 -5.74 6.90 4.06
N THR A 89 -6.89 6.93 3.39
CA THR A 89 -7.34 5.84 2.53
C THR A 89 -6.34 5.56 1.40
N VAL A 90 -5.82 6.61 0.74
CA VAL A 90 -4.80 6.46 -0.30
C VAL A 90 -3.49 5.92 0.27
N ALA A 91 -3.05 6.42 1.43
CA ALA A 91 -1.85 5.93 2.10
C ALA A 91 -1.99 4.45 2.52
N LEU A 92 -3.18 4.05 2.95
CA LEU A 92 -3.53 2.66 3.27
C LEU A 92 -3.54 1.79 2.03
N ALA A 93 -4.15 2.24 0.92
CA ALA A 93 -4.13 1.52 -0.35
C ALA A 93 -2.70 1.22 -0.81
N ARG A 94 -1.81 2.23 -0.73
CA ARG A 94 -0.38 2.05 -1.02
C ARG A 94 0.23 0.98 -0.12
N ARG A 95 -0.04 1.04 1.19
CA ARG A 95 0.54 0.10 2.15
C ARG A 95 0.03 -1.33 1.97
N ILE A 96 -1.24 -1.50 1.63
CA ILE A 96 -1.83 -2.80 1.27
C ILE A 96 -1.12 -3.39 0.05
N GLY A 97 -0.87 -2.60 -1.00
CA GLY A 97 -0.14 -3.07 -2.18
C GLY A 97 1.27 -3.58 -1.85
N VAL A 98 1.99 -2.88 -0.97
CA VAL A 98 3.33 -3.31 -0.50
C VAL A 98 3.26 -4.63 0.28
N VAL A 99 2.27 -4.77 1.17
CA VAL A 99 2.10 -5.99 1.97
C VAL A 99 1.71 -7.17 1.09
N LEU A 100 0.76 -6.99 0.17
CA LEU A 100 0.32 -8.04 -0.76
C LEU A 100 1.49 -8.57 -1.60
N HIS A 101 2.32 -7.69 -2.12
CA HIS A 101 3.49 -8.11 -2.90
C HIS A 101 4.55 -8.81 -2.06
N ARG A 102 4.75 -8.37 -0.83
CA ARG A 102 5.70 -9.02 0.07
C ARG A 102 5.21 -10.41 0.47
N MET A 103 3.93 -10.56 0.78
CA MET A 103 3.29 -11.85 1.00
C MET A 103 3.45 -12.78 -0.22
N TRP A 104 3.23 -12.24 -1.43
CA TRP A 104 3.35 -13.01 -2.66
C TRP A 104 4.79 -13.42 -2.97
N ARG A 105 5.76 -12.53 -2.78
CA ARG A 105 7.19 -12.80 -3.00
C ARG A 105 7.76 -13.77 -1.98
N ASP A 106 7.38 -13.63 -0.71
CA ASP A 106 7.92 -14.42 0.40
C ASP A 106 7.10 -15.71 0.64
N GLY A 107 5.95 -15.89 -0.03
CA GLY A 107 5.04 -17.01 0.21
C GLY A 107 4.40 -17.00 1.60
N THR A 108 4.26 -15.82 2.22
CA THR A 108 3.83 -15.68 3.62
C THR A 108 2.40 -15.17 3.76
N GLU A 109 1.77 -15.49 4.88
CA GLU A 109 0.41 -15.01 5.21
C GLU A 109 0.39 -13.61 5.82
N PHE A 110 -0.79 -12.98 5.82
CA PHE A 110 -0.98 -11.66 6.42
C PHE A 110 -0.97 -11.79 7.95
N ARG A 111 -0.14 -10.98 8.60
CA ARG A 111 0.04 -10.99 10.05
C ARG A 111 -0.78 -9.87 10.68
N PHE A 112 -1.77 -10.25 11.49
CA PHE A 112 -2.78 -9.33 12.05
C PHE A 112 -2.24 -8.53 13.24
N SER A 113 -1.31 -9.11 14.00
CA SER A 113 -0.56 -8.43 15.06
C SER A 113 0.85 -8.04 14.62
N ARG A 114 1.43 -7.05 15.30
CA ARG A 114 2.80 -6.62 15.07
C ARG A 114 3.81 -7.61 15.66
N GLU A 115 3.42 -8.35 16.69
CA GLU A 115 4.24 -9.38 17.33
C GLU A 115 4.43 -10.58 16.41
N GLU A 116 3.37 -11.08 15.77
CA GLU A 116 3.47 -12.10 14.71
C GLU A 116 4.37 -11.62 13.56
N ALA A 117 4.28 -10.33 13.20
CA ALA A 117 5.14 -9.73 12.19
C ALA A 117 6.62 -9.72 12.55
N MET A 118 6.96 -9.49 13.82
CA MET A 118 8.34 -9.49 14.31
C MET A 118 8.88 -10.91 14.50
N ALA A 119 8.06 -11.84 15.00
CA ALA A 119 8.46 -13.22 15.29
C ALA A 119 8.87 -14.01 14.03
N ALA A 120 8.21 -13.75 12.90
CA ALA A 120 8.48 -14.48 11.65
C ALA A 120 9.36 -13.70 10.65
N THR A 121 10.16 -12.73 11.12
CA THR A 121 11.30 -12.22 10.35
C THR A 121 12.51 -13.06 10.73
N PRO A 122 13.05 -13.94 9.87
CA PRO A 122 14.36 -14.52 10.13
C PRO A 122 15.34 -13.35 10.22
N ARG A 123 16.01 -13.24 11.37
CA ARG A 123 17.07 -12.27 11.59
C ARG A 123 18.17 -12.64 10.60
N ALA A 124 18.22 -11.94 9.45
CA ALA A 124 19.28 -12.13 8.48
C ALA A 124 20.61 -11.80 9.20
N ALA A 125 21.42 -12.83 9.39
CA ALA A 125 22.83 -12.74 9.75
C ALA A 125 23.64 -12.33 8.52
#